data_AF-X1B8E9-F1
#
_entry.id   AF-X1B8E9-F1
#
_cell.length_a   1.000
_cell.length_b   1.000
_cell.length_c   1.000
_cell.angle_alpha   90.00
_cell.angle_beta   90.00
_cell.angle_gamma   90.00
#
_symmetry.space_group_name_H-M   'P 1'
#
loop_
_entity.id
_entity.type
_entity.pdbx_description
1 polymer ?
#
loop_
_entity_poly.entity_id
_entity_poly.type
_entity_poly.pdbx_seq_one_letter_code
_entity_poly.pdbx_strand_id
1 'polypeptide(L)'
;MKTFYRLIHGDCLKILKGFDENSIDCAVTDPPYGISFMGKSWDKALPPREAFTELFRVLKPGALAFIMSSPRQDVLWRMMSMLEGVGFELRQSPIFWTYATGFPKAMDVSKQIDKKLGKKRKVIGKGEAGYQVSISKTRKEQGYRPNLTKSTITFNLTEPNSKDAKKWSGWKSQTGLKPAVEVILCVNKPRSERTIVDNVLKWGTGAINVDKSRIPLINPEHHKTQGKSGLGNNVYGQYRNDLVDESSVLRYNTKGRFPANLLVSDNVLDTGKIHKSGKIEPHHIVKEDSEGYSVQDVYGKYKQLSADKHITYGDSGSFSRFFSLDAWWLNRIKKLPRDIQKTFPFLIVPKASKSERDKGL
;
A
#
# COMPACT_ATOMS: atom_id res chain seq x y z
N MET A 1 24.23 16.40 3.49
CA MET A 1 24.53 14.96 3.31
C MET A 1 24.40 14.61 1.84
N LYS A 2 25.46 14.09 1.20
CA LYS A 2 25.33 13.48 -0.12
C LYS A 2 24.58 12.16 0.04
N THR A 3 23.48 11.97 -0.70
CA THR A 3 22.77 10.69 -0.75
C THR A 3 23.61 9.72 -1.57
N PHE A 4 24.13 8.68 -0.94
CA PHE A 4 24.84 7.59 -1.60
C PHE A 4 23.87 6.44 -1.87
N TYR A 5 23.84 5.92 -3.08
CA TYR A 5 23.09 4.71 -3.43
C TYR A 5 24.08 3.66 -3.92
N ARG A 6 23.89 2.41 -3.49
CA ARG A 6 24.69 1.27 -3.92
C ARG A 6 23.76 0.20 -4.47
N LEU A 7 23.95 -0.17 -5.73
CA LEU A 7 23.32 -1.34 -6.33
C LEU A 7 24.27 -2.52 -6.21
N ILE A 8 23.76 -3.65 -5.72
CA ILE A 8 24.54 -4.88 -5.57
C ILE A 8 23.89 -5.94 -6.44
N HIS A 9 24.67 -6.48 -7.39
CA HIS A 9 24.23 -7.56 -8.25
C HIS A 9 24.61 -8.91 -7.62
N GLY A 10 23.62 -9.75 -7.31
CA GLY A 10 23.85 -11.09 -6.80
C GLY A 10 22.60 -11.72 -6.17
N ASP A 11 22.75 -12.98 -5.78
CA ASP A 11 21.77 -13.71 -4.98
C ASP A 11 21.65 -13.06 -3.59
N CYS A 12 20.45 -12.62 -3.21
CA CYS A 12 20.23 -11.91 -1.95
C CYS A 12 20.65 -12.73 -0.73
N LEU A 13 20.46 -14.06 -0.73
CA LEU A 13 20.88 -14.92 0.38
C LEU A 13 22.40 -14.95 0.53
N LYS A 14 23.15 -14.92 -0.57
CA LYS A 14 24.62 -14.86 -0.54
C LYS A 14 25.12 -13.48 -0.13
N ILE A 15 24.48 -12.44 -0.67
CA ILE A 15 24.87 -11.05 -0.42
C ILE A 15 24.62 -10.67 1.04
N LEU A 16 23.45 -11.00 1.61
CA LEU A 16 23.09 -10.65 2.98
C LEU A 16 24.06 -11.23 4.02
N LYS A 17 24.64 -12.41 3.76
CA LYS A 17 25.66 -13.01 4.65
C LYS A 17 26.91 -12.15 4.81
N GLY A 18 27.22 -11.29 3.85
CA GLY A 18 28.35 -10.36 3.91
C GLY A 18 28.06 -9.05 4.66
N PHE A 19 26.82 -8.84 5.12
CA PHE A 19 26.45 -7.68 5.94
C PHE A 19 26.59 -8.03 7.41
N ASP A 20 27.05 -7.06 8.20
CA ASP A 20 27.09 -7.19 9.65
C ASP A 20 25.69 -7.38 10.24
N GLU A 21 25.62 -7.99 11.42
CA GLU A 21 24.35 -8.06 12.15
C GLU A 21 23.90 -6.67 12.60
N ASN A 22 22.59 -6.47 12.70
CA ASN A 22 22.01 -5.20 13.18
C ASN A 22 22.55 -3.94 12.45
N SER A 23 22.77 -4.04 11.14
CA SER A 23 23.33 -2.97 10.32
C SER A 23 22.29 -2.24 9.47
N ILE A 24 21.07 -2.79 9.32
CA ILE A 24 20.01 -2.27 8.46
C ILE A 24 18.84 -1.71 9.29
N ASP A 25 18.44 -0.48 9.01
CA ASP A 25 17.38 0.24 9.75
C ASP A 25 15.96 -0.15 9.32
N CYS A 26 15.79 -0.57 8.06
CA CYS A 26 14.49 -0.90 7.46
C CYS A 26 14.68 -1.80 6.24
N ALA A 27 13.78 -2.76 6.04
CA ALA A 27 13.71 -3.55 4.82
C ALA A 27 12.41 -3.26 4.06
N VAL A 28 12.51 -3.12 2.74
CA VAL A 28 11.36 -3.07 1.84
C VAL A 28 11.65 -4.05 0.71
N THR A 29 10.86 -5.12 0.60
CA THR A 29 11.14 -6.21 -0.33
C THR A 29 9.88 -6.70 -1.02
N ASP A 30 10.03 -7.01 -2.31
CA ASP A 30 9.04 -7.68 -3.15
C ASP A 30 9.60 -9.07 -3.52
N PRO A 31 9.49 -10.06 -2.61
CA PRO A 31 10.03 -11.39 -2.84
C PRO A 31 9.21 -12.16 -3.88
N PRO A 32 9.75 -13.23 -4.49
CA PRO A 32 8.95 -14.21 -5.20
C PRO A 32 7.78 -14.73 -4.36
N TYR A 33 6.61 -14.93 -4.97
CA TYR A 33 5.38 -15.36 -4.28
C TYR A 33 5.11 -16.86 -4.42
N GLY A 34 5.93 -17.58 -5.19
CA GLY A 34 5.74 -19.00 -5.42
C GLY A 34 4.50 -19.31 -6.26
N ILE A 35 4.11 -18.38 -7.15
CA ILE A 35 2.89 -18.51 -7.98
C ILE A 35 3.19 -18.97 -9.41
N SER A 36 4.44 -19.37 -9.67
CA SER A 36 4.96 -19.77 -10.98
C SER A 36 4.73 -18.71 -12.06
N PHE A 37 5.01 -17.45 -11.73
CA PHE A 37 4.84 -16.31 -12.63
C PHE A 37 5.51 -16.56 -13.98
N MET A 38 4.70 -16.63 -15.04
CA MET A 38 5.13 -16.95 -16.42
C MET A 38 5.94 -18.25 -16.56
N GLY A 39 5.75 -19.21 -15.65
CA GLY A 39 6.49 -20.48 -15.63
C GLY A 39 7.98 -20.33 -15.32
N LYS A 40 8.42 -19.17 -14.81
CA LYS A 40 9.82 -18.91 -14.49
C LYS A 40 10.22 -19.60 -13.19
N SER A 41 11.45 -20.10 -13.15
CA SER A 41 11.98 -20.88 -12.03
C SER A 41 12.07 -20.08 -10.73
N TRP A 42 12.40 -18.79 -10.81
CA TRP A 42 12.56 -17.91 -9.64
C TRP A 42 11.29 -17.71 -8.84
N ASP A 43 10.10 -17.97 -9.41
CA ASP A 43 8.80 -17.82 -8.75
C ASP A 43 8.08 -19.16 -8.55
N LYS A 44 8.77 -20.29 -8.65
CA LYS A 44 8.12 -21.60 -8.43
C LYS A 44 7.81 -21.87 -6.96
N ALA A 45 8.54 -21.23 -6.04
CA ALA A 45 8.38 -21.37 -4.61
C ALA A 45 8.55 -20.01 -3.92
N LEU A 46 8.15 -19.95 -2.66
CA LEU A 46 8.52 -18.85 -1.77
C LEU A 46 10.04 -18.81 -1.59
N PRO A 47 10.61 -17.67 -1.15
CA PRO A 47 12.01 -17.61 -0.80
C PRO A 47 12.35 -18.66 0.24
N PRO A 48 13.58 -19.21 0.20
CA PRO A 48 14.05 -20.10 1.26
C PRO A 48 14.00 -19.39 2.61
N ARG A 49 13.68 -20.13 3.67
CA ARG A 49 13.60 -19.60 5.05
C ARG A 49 14.88 -18.86 5.43
N GLU A 50 16.02 -19.38 5.00
CA GLU A 50 17.35 -18.85 5.23
C GLU A 50 17.50 -17.41 4.72
N ALA A 51 16.82 -17.02 3.65
CA ALA A 51 16.86 -15.65 3.15
C ALA A 51 16.21 -14.67 4.15
N PHE A 52 15.11 -15.09 4.78
CA PHE A 52 14.47 -14.30 5.83
C PHE A 52 15.24 -14.37 7.16
N THR A 53 15.90 -15.49 7.46
CA THR A 53 16.82 -15.59 8.61
C THR A 53 17.98 -14.59 8.48
N GLU A 54 18.61 -14.50 7.32
CA GLU A 54 19.67 -13.51 7.08
C GLU A 54 19.12 -12.07 7.09
N LEU A 55 17.94 -11.84 6.51
CA LEU A 55 17.27 -10.54 6.60
C LEU A 55 17.02 -10.13 8.06
N PHE A 56 16.54 -11.06 8.89
CA PHE A 56 16.30 -10.83 10.31
C PHE A 56 17.60 -10.54 11.07
N ARG A 57 18.70 -11.24 10.74
CA ARG A 57 20.03 -11.01 11.35
C ARG A 57 20.54 -9.60 11.09
N VAL A 58 20.48 -9.14 9.84
CA VAL A 58 21.03 -7.82 9.46
C VAL A 58 20.14 -6.66 9.93
N LEU A 59 18.85 -6.88 10.16
CA LEU A 59 17.96 -5.84 10.69
C LEU A 59 18.32 -5.48 12.13
N LYS A 60 18.29 -4.19 12.46
CA LYS A 60 18.45 -3.71 13.84
C LYS A 60 17.26 -4.12 14.72
N PRO A 61 17.44 -4.28 16.05
CA PRO A 61 16.34 -4.50 16.96
C PRO A 61 15.26 -3.42 16.85
N GLY A 62 14.00 -3.81 16.78
CA GLY A 62 12.87 -2.89 16.52
C GLY A 62 12.76 -2.38 15.07
N ALA A 63 13.66 -2.74 14.15
CA ALA A 63 13.55 -2.35 12.75
C ALA A 63 12.31 -2.95 12.10
N LEU A 64 11.69 -2.17 11.22
CA LEU A 64 10.52 -2.59 10.45
C LEU A 64 10.96 -3.21 9.12
N ALA A 65 10.21 -4.22 8.70
CA ALA A 65 10.28 -4.80 7.37
C ALA A 65 8.90 -4.74 6.71
N PHE A 66 8.88 -4.26 5.46
CA PHE A 66 7.72 -4.21 4.59
C PHE A 66 7.90 -5.24 3.49
N ILE A 67 7.07 -6.28 3.50
CA ILE A 67 7.22 -7.45 2.64
C ILE A 67 5.98 -7.55 1.78
N MET A 68 6.13 -7.36 0.46
CA MET A 68 5.03 -7.55 -0.46
C MET A 68 4.64 -9.04 -0.50
N SER A 69 3.34 -9.30 -0.61
CA SER A 69 2.77 -10.64 -0.72
C SER A 69 1.49 -10.60 -1.54
N SER A 70 1.24 -11.70 -2.25
CA SER A 70 -0.04 -11.91 -2.91
C SER A 70 -1.17 -12.05 -1.87
N PRO A 71 -2.40 -11.59 -2.18
CA PRO A 71 -3.57 -11.78 -1.32
C PRO A 71 -4.12 -13.22 -1.31
N ARG A 72 -3.56 -14.14 -2.14
CA ARG A 72 -3.96 -15.55 -2.09
C ARG A 72 -3.69 -16.13 -0.71
N GLN A 73 -4.71 -16.75 -0.12
CA GLN A 73 -4.70 -17.22 1.26
C GLN A 73 -3.53 -18.18 1.56
N ASP A 74 -3.23 -19.11 0.65
CA ASP A 74 -2.14 -20.07 0.80
C ASP A 74 -0.75 -19.40 0.82
N VAL A 75 -0.53 -18.42 -0.05
CA VAL A 75 0.72 -17.63 -0.11
C VAL A 75 0.86 -16.77 1.14
N LEU A 76 -0.21 -16.03 1.46
CA LEU A 76 -0.22 -15.08 2.56
C LEU A 76 0.04 -15.79 3.89
N TRP A 77 -0.66 -16.89 4.15
CA TRP A 77 -0.48 -17.69 5.36
C TRP A 77 0.96 -18.25 5.45
N ARG A 78 1.47 -18.87 4.39
CA ARG A 78 2.84 -19.42 4.39
C ARG A 78 3.91 -18.35 4.62
N MET A 79 3.75 -17.17 4.01
CA MET A 79 4.68 -16.05 4.22
C MET A 79 4.65 -15.60 5.68
N MET A 80 3.46 -15.38 6.25
CA MET A 80 3.30 -15.00 7.66
C MET A 80 3.90 -16.04 8.61
N SER A 81 3.57 -17.32 8.43
CA SER A 81 4.10 -18.42 9.25
C SER A 81 5.62 -18.55 9.14
N MET A 82 6.20 -18.31 7.95
CA MET A 82 7.65 -18.31 7.77
C MET A 82 8.30 -17.15 8.53
N LEU A 83 7.76 -15.94 8.42
CA LEU A 83 8.30 -14.74 9.09
C LEU A 83 8.24 -14.87 10.61
N GLU A 84 7.10 -15.31 11.14
CA GLU A 84 6.94 -15.60 12.57
C GLU A 84 7.93 -16.67 13.01
N GLY A 85 8.03 -17.77 12.27
CA GLY A 85 8.97 -18.84 12.59
C GLY A 85 10.45 -18.45 12.47
N VAL A 86 10.79 -17.32 11.84
CA VAL A 86 12.14 -16.74 11.83
C VAL A 86 12.38 -15.85 13.05
N GLY A 87 11.32 -15.32 13.66
CA GLY A 87 11.36 -14.46 14.85
C GLY A 87 10.81 -13.05 14.65
N PHE A 88 10.25 -12.73 13.48
CA PHE A 88 9.57 -11.45 13.28
C PHE A 88 8.27 -11.38 14.10
N GLU A 89 7.95 -10.20 14.64
CA GLU A 89 6.65 -9.94 15.25
C GLU A 89 5.62 -9.52 14.18
N LEU A 90 4.44 -10.14 14.22
CA LEU A 90 3.32 -9.88 13.30
C LEU A 90 2.22 -8.98 13.93
N ARG A 91 2.59 -8.12 14.89
CA ARG A 91 1.61 -7.32 15.67
C ARG A 91 0.95 -6.21 14.86
N GLN A 92 1.56 -5.83 13.74
CA GLN A 92 1.19 -4.70 12.93
C GLN A 92 0.13 -5.11 11.93
N SER A 93 -0.83 -4.21 11.70
CA SER A 93 -1.76 -4.38 10.60
C SER A 93 -1.02 -4.30 9.27
N PRO A 94 -1.32 -5.17 8.29
CA PRO A 94 -0.76 -5.05 6.95
C PRO A 94 -1.31 -3.80 6.26
N ILE A 95 -0.60 -3.35 5.22
CA ILE A 95 -1.07 -2.30 4.31
C ILE A 95 -1.66 -2.98 3.08
N PHE A 96 -2.86 -2.58 2.67
CA PHE A 96 -3.49 -3.04 1.45
C PHE A 96 -3.25 -2.04 0.32
N TRP A 97 -2.75 -2.49 -0.82
CA TRP A 97 -2.53 -1.64 -1.98
C TRP A 97 -3.50 -1.99 -3.10
N THR A 98 -4.43 -1.07 -3.37
CA THR A 98 -5.48 -1.22 -4.38
C THR A 98 -5.10 -0.59 -5.72
N TYR A 99 -5.41 -1.31 -6.82
CA TYR A 99 -5.08 -0.92 -8.19
C TYR A 99 -6.04 -1.57 -9.22
N ALA A 100 -6.14 -1.00 -10.42
CA ALA A 100 -7.09 -1.45 -11.46
C ALA A 100 -6.45 -2.31 -12.55
N THR A 101 -5.13 -2.44 -12.61
CA THR A 101 -4.40 -3.04 -13.74
C THR A 101 -4.24 -4.56 -13.67
N GLY A 102 -4.72 -5.23 -12.61
CA GLY A 102 -4.56 -6.68 -12.47
C GLY A 102 -5.29 -7.50 -13.53
N PHE A 103 -4.89 -8.75 -13.72
CA PHE A 103 -5.58 -9.70 -14.60
C PHE A 103 -5.82 -11.04 -13.89
N PRO A 104 -6.98 -11.68 -14.12
CA PRO A 104 -7.20 -13.05 -13.67
C PRO A 104 -6.06 -13.96 -14.10
N LYS A 105 -5.53 -14.74 -13.15
CA LYS A 105 -4.47 -15.74 -13.39
C LYS A 105 -5.05 -17.16 -13.36
N ALA A 106 -6.16 -17.34 -14.06
CA ALA A 106 -6.91 -18.59 -14.11
C ALA A 106 -7.08 -19.11 -15.53
N MET A 107 -7.18 -20.42 -15.64
CA MET A 107 -7.46 -21.09 -16.91
C MET A 107 -8.93 -20.97 -17.25
N ASP A 108 -9.22 -20.90 -18.55
CA ASP A 108 -10.58 -21.03 -19.08
C ASP A 108 -10.96 -22.52 -19.17
N VAL A 109 -11.89 -22.96 -18.33
CA VAL A 109 -12.23 -24.39 -18.18
C VAL A 109 -12.78 -24.96 -19.48
N SER A 110 -13.65 -24.21 -20.15
CA SER A 110 -14.25 -24.57 -21.43
C SER A 110 -13.18 -24.82 -22.52
N LYS A 111 -12.19 -23.93 -22.62
CA LYS A 111 -11.05 -24.12 -23.55
C LYS A 111 -10.20 -25.34 -23.19
N GLN A 112 -9.94 -25.58 -21.91
CA GLN A 112 -9.16 -26.75 -21.47
C GLN A 112 -9.88 -28.08 -21.75
N ILE A 113 -11.20 -28.13 -21.61
CA ILE A 113 -12.00 -29.32 -21.94
C ILE A 113 -11.88 -29.67 -23.42
N ASP A 114 -12.16 -28.71 -24.32
CA ASP A 114 -12.05 -28.97 -25.76
C ASP A 114 -10.61 -29.36 -26.17
N LYS A 115 -9.60 -28.72 -25.55
CA LYS A 115 -8.20 -29.10 -25.74
C LYS A 115 -7.93 -30.54 -25.30
N LYS A 116 -8.41 -30.93 -24.12
CA LYS A 116 -8.26 -32.30 -23.58
C LYS A 116 -8.94 -33.33 -24.47
N LEU A 117 -10.08 -33.00 -25.07
CA LEU A 117 -10.85 -33.86 -25.96
C LEU A 117 -10.40 -33.80 -27.44
N GLY A 118 -9.35 -33.03 -27.75
CA GLY A 118 -8.88 -32.83 -29.13
C GLY A 118 -9.88 -32.15 -30.06
N LYS A 119 -10.89 -31.46 -29.53
CA LYS A 119 -11.95 -30.81 -30.32
C LYS A 119 -11.51 -29.41 -30.76
N LYS A 120 -11.45 -29.17 -32.07
CA LYS A 120 -11.17 -27.84 -32.63
C LYS A 120 -12.37 -26.91 -32.41
N ARG A 121 -12.13 -25.70 -31.94
CA ARG A 121 -13.16 -24.69 -31.75
C ARG A 121 -13.37 -23.86 -33.01
N LYS A 122 -14.62 -23.54 -33.34
CA LYS A 122 -14.95 -22.65 -34.46
C LYS A 122 -14.65 -21.20 -34.07
N VAL A 123 -13.99 -20.46 -34.96
CA VAL A 123 -13.77 -19.02 -34.82
C VAL A 123 -15.06 -18.31 -35.22
N ILE A 124 -15.61 -17.52 -34.30
CA ILE A 124 -16.87 -16.78 -34.50
C ILE A 124 -16.65 -15.27 -34.64
N GLY A 125 -15.41 -14.82 -34.48
CA GLY A 125 -15.05 -13.42 -34.65
C GLY A 125 -13.61 -13.14 -34.23
N LYS A 126 -13.25 -11.85 -34.26
CA LYS A 126 -11.99 -11.35 -33.72
C LYS A 126 -12.30 -10.35 -32.61
N GLY A 127 -11.63 -10.49 -31.47
CA GLY A 127 -11.63 -9.50 -30.41
C GLY A 127 -10.34 -8.67 -30.49
N GLU A 128 -10.39 -7.44 -29.96
CA GLU A 128 -9.22 -6.61 -29.80
C GLU A 128 -8.71 -6.69 -28.36
N ALA A 129 -7.42 -6.95 -28.20
CA ALA A 129 -6.75 -6.79 -26.92
C ALA A 129 -6.52 -5.29 -26.72
N GLY A 130 -7.20 -4.71 -25.72
CA GLY A 130 -7.00 -3.32 -25.37
C GLY A 130 -5.52 -3.02 -25.18
N TYR A 131 -5.04 -1.95 -25.81
CA TYR A 131 -3.67 -1.48 -25.68
C TYR A 131 -3.37 -1.21 -24.20
N GLN A 132 -2.66 -2.12 -23.54
CA GLN A 132 -1.99 -1.76 -22.29
C GLN A 132 -0.75 -0.97 -22.65
N VAL A 133 -0.90 0.35 -22.86
CA VAL A 133 0.17 1.21 -22.38
C VAL A 133 0.18 0.94 -20.89
N SER A 134 1.25 0.36 -20.34
CA SER A 134 1.43 0.19 -18.89
C SER A 134 1.60 1.54 -18.16
N ILE A 135 1.02 2.61 -18.71
CA ILE A 135 1.33 4.01 -18.45
C ILE A 135 0.02 4.78 -18.68
N SER A 136 -0.63 5.22 -17.61
CA SER A 136 -1.69 6.22 -17.73
C SER A 136 -1.16 7.46 -18.45
N LYS A 137 -2.01 8.25 -19.11
CA LYS A 137 -1.63 9.49 -19.79
C LYS A 137 -0.73 10.38 -18.90
N THR A 138 -1.07 10.43 -17.61
CA THR A 138 -0.33 11.07 -16.51
C THR A 138 1.09 10.51 -16.32
N ARG A 139 1.30 9.20 -16.41
CA ARG A 139 2.62 8.57 -16.27
C ARG A 139 3.53 8.84 -17.48
N LYS A 140 2.97 9.05 -18.67
CA LYS A 140 3.73 9.43 -19.88
C LYS A 140 4.29 10.85 -19.72
N GLU A 141 3.46 11.75 -19.20
CA GLU A 141 3.85 13.13 -18.86
C GLU A 141 4.89 13.17 -17.71
N GLN A 142 4.90 12.17 -16.83
CA GLN A 142 5.92 11.96 -15.79
C GLN A 142 7.20 11.25 -16.29
N GLY A 143 7.37 11.08 -17.62
CA GLY A 143 8.61 10.55 -18.20
C GLY A 143 8.71 9.01 -18.30
N TYR A 144 7.63 8.27 -18.03
CA TYR A 144 7.61 6.81 -18.14
C TYR A 144 7.67 6.38 -19.61
N ARG A 145 8.62 5.52 -19.99
CA ARG A 145 8.73 4.94 -21.35
C ARG A 145 7.73 3.79 -21.56
N PRO A 146 6.80 3.86 -22.53
CA PRO A 146 5.89 2.76 -22.84
C PRO A 146 6.67 1.51 -23.21
N ASN A 147 6.34 0.40 -22.55
CA ASN A 147 6.68 -0.93 -23.06
C ASN A 147 5.87 -1.12 -24.36
N LEU A 148 6.43 -0.67 -25.48
CA LEU A 148 5.88 -0.89 -26.81
C LEU A 148 6.08 -2.36 -27.17
N THR A 149 5.22 -3.24 -26.66
CA THR A 149 5.17 -4.62 -27.15
C THR A 149 4.30 -4.67 -28.40
N LYS A 150 4.83 -5.23 -29.50
CA LYS A 150 4.06 -5.61 -30.70
C LYS A 150 3.13 -6.82 -30.44
N SER A 151 2.60 -6.94 -29.22
CA SER A 151 1.66 -8.00 -28.85
C SER A 151 0.42 -7.88 -29.75
N THR A 152 0.00 -9.00 -30.33
CA THR A 152 -1.09 -9.08 -31.31
C THR A 152 -2.31 -8.33 -30.80
N ILE A 153 -2.66 -7.23 -31.47
CA ILE A 153 -3.76 -6.33 -31.12
C ILE A 153 -5.11 -7.06 -31.24
N THR A 154 -5.15 -8.19 -31.95
CA THR A 154 -6.35 -8.97 -32.22
C THR A 154 -6.19 -10.43 -31.82
N PHE A 155 -7.24 -11.04 -31.27
CA PHE A 155 -7.32 -12.48 -30.97
C PHE A 155 -8.62 -13.10 -31.49
N ASN A 156 -8.62 -14.39 -31.78
CA ASN A 156 -9.82 -15.08 -32.25
C ASN A 156 -10.79 -15.33 -31.09
N LEU A 157 -12.06 -14.94 -31.29
CA LEU A 157 -13.18 -15.35 -30.47
C LEU A 157 -13.65 -16.71 -30.96
N THR A 158 -13.80 -17.66 -30.04
CA THR A 158 -14.10 -19.06 -30.37
C THR A 158 -15.25 -19.57 -29.51
N GLU A 159 -16.15 -20.36 -30.09
CA GLU A 159 -17.22 -21.03 -29.35
C GLU A 159 -16.82 -22.43 -28.85
N PRO A 160 -17.39 -22.92 -27.73
CA PRO A 160 -17.16 -24.28 -27.25
C PRO A 160 -17.72 -25.35 -28.19
N ASN A 161 -16.97 -26.43 -28.43
CA ASN A 161 -17.37 -27.51 -29.34
C ASN A 161 -18.07 -28.66 -28.60
N SER A 162 -17.44 -29.22 -27.57
CA SER A 162 -18.00 -30.35 -26.82
C SER A 162 -19.18 -29.97 -25.92
N LYS A 163 -20.06 -30.94 -25.62
CA LYS A 163 -21.18 -30.81 -24.67
C LYS A 163 -20.70 -30.29 -23.31
N ASP A 164 -19.60 -30.85 -22.81
CA ASP A 164 -19.00 -30.42 -21.54
C ASP A 164 -18.40 -29.02 -21.63
N ALA A 165 -17.69 -28.67 -22.72
CA ALA A 165 -17.17 -27.31 -22.86
C ALA A 165 -18.29 -26.26 -22.95
N LYS A 166 -19.43 -26.57 -23.58
CA LYS A 166 -20.61 -25.70 -23.58
C LYS A 166 -21.14 -25.47 -22.16
N LYS A 167 -21.25 -26.54 -21.36
CA LYS A 167 -21.66 -26.47 -19.94
C LYS A 167 -20.74 -25.55 -19.11
N TRP A 168 -19.43 -25.60 -19.36
CA TRP A 168 -18.43 -24.83 -18.61
C TRP A 168 -18.00 -23.52 -19.29
N SER A 169 -18.74 -23.04 -20.29
CA SER A 169 -18.45 -21.77 -20.96
C SER A 169 -18.49 -20.59 -19.99
N GLY A 170 -17.46 -19.75 -20.00
CA GLY A 170 -17.32 -18.60 -19.09
C GLY A 170 -16.71 -18.94 -17.72
N TRP A 171 -16.65 -20.22 -17.33
CA TRP A 171 -16.07 -20.64 -16.05
C TRP A 171 -14.54 -20.59 -16.08
N LYS A 172 -13.95 -20.06 -15.01
CA LYS A 172 -12.50 -20.02 -14.79
C LYS A 172 -12.11 -21.03 -13.71
N SER A 173 -10.85 -21.44 -13.70
CA SER A 173 -10.30 -22.21 -12.57
C SER A 173 -10.36 -21.38 -11.27
N GLN A 174 -10.17 -22.04 -10.12
CA GLN A 174 -10.47 -21.56 -8.77
C GLN A 174 -9.91 -20.17 -8.41
N THR A 175 -8.85 -19.70 -9.10
CA THR A 175 -8.21 -18.39 -8.94
C THR A 175 -8.69 -17.33 -9.96
N GLY A 176 -9.92 -17.46 -10.45
CA GLY A 176 -10.48 -16.68 -11.56
C GLY A 176 -10.76 -15.21 -11.30
N LEU A 177 -10.64 -14.75 -10.05
CA LEU A 177 -10.82 -13.36 -9.72
C LEU A 177 -9.65 -12.52 -10.22
N LYS A 178 -9.98 -11.32 -10.70
CA LYS A 178 -8.99 -10.30 -11.06
C LYS A 178 -8.33 -9.80 -9.76
N PRO A 179 -7.00 -9.87 -9.62
CA PRO A 179 -6.31 -9.19 -8.54
C PRO A 179 -6.57 -7.68 -8.61
N ALA A 180 -6.96 -7.09 -7.50
CA ALA A 180 -7.17 -5.65 -7.34
C ALA A 180 -6.51 -5.11 -6.06
N VAL A 181 -5.84 -5.98 -5.31
CA VAL A 181 -5.19 -5.71 -4.03
C VAL A 181 -3.87 -6.49 -3.98
N GLU A 182 -2.78 -5.83 -3.62
CA GLU A 182 -1.59 -6.47 -3.06
C GLU A 182 -1.59 -6.26 -1.53
N VAL A 183 -0.98 -7.19 -0.79
CA VAL A 183 -0.83 -7.08 0.65
C VAL A 183 0.63 -6.79 0.98
N ILE A 184 0.88 -5.75 1.76
CA ILE A 184 2.20 -5.42 2.28
C ILE A 184 2.21 -5.81 3.75
N LEU A 185 2.87 -6.92 4.05
CA LEU A 185 3.08 -7.35 5.42
C LEU A 185 4.02 -6.35 6.09
N CYS A 186 3.55 -5.79 7.21
CA CYS A 186 4.35 -4.93 8.07
C CYS A 186 4.75 -5.78 9.27
N VAL A 187 6.04 -6.03 9.43
CA VAL A 187 6.57 -6.85 10.53
C VAL A 187 7.76 -6.15 11.15
N ASN A 188 8.14 -6.50 12.37
CA ASN A 188 9.35 -5.95 12.98
C ASN A 188 10.23 -7.03 13.60
N LYS A 189 11.53 -6.77 13.63
CA LYS A 189 12.43 -7.46 14.54
C LYS A 189 12.03 -7.06 15.97
N PRO A 190 11.91 -8.00 16.92
CA PRO A 190 11.67 -7.66 18.32
C PRO A 190 12.69 -6.62 18.81
N ARG A 191 12.24 -5.73 19.71
CA ARG A 191 13.15 -4.80 20.39
C ARG A 191 14.07 -5.54 21.34
N SER A 192 15.32 -5.07 21.48
CA SER A 192 16.25 -5.60 22.48
C SER A 192 16.13 -4.89 23.83
N GLU A 193 15.76 -3.60 23.80
CA GLU A 193 15.64 -2.79 25.02
C GLU A 193 14.25 -2.91 25.64
N ARG A 194 14.15 -2.67 26.95
CA ARG A 194 12.91 -2.84 27.73
C ARG A 194 11.79 -1.88 27.31
N THR A 195 12.13 -0.65 26.93
CA THR A 195 11.16 0.35 26.48
C THR A 195 11.39 0.70 25.02
N ILE A 196 10.35 1.22 24.36
CA ILE A 196 10.47 1.69 22.98
C ILE A 196 11.41 2.89 22.87
N VAL A 197 11.43 3.76 23.88
CA VAL A 197 12.27 4.95 23.93
C VAL A 197 13.74 4.55 23.98
N ASP A 198 14.12 3.62 24.86
CA ASP A 198 15.49 3.11 24.96
C ASP A 198 15.95 2.45 23.65
N ASN A 199 15.06 1.68 23.01
CA ASN A 199 15.36 1.04 21.73
C ASN A 199 15.63 2.08 20.63
N VAL A 200 14.81 3.13 20.55
CA VAL A 200 14.99 4.22 19.57
C VAL A 200 16.28 4.98 19.85
N LEU A 201 16.60 5.29 21.10
CA LEU A 201 17.83 5.99 21.46
C LEU A 201 19.09 5.16 21.15
N LYS A 202 19.04 3.84 21.39
CA LYS A 202 20.17 2.94 21.16
C LYS A 202 20.37 2.59 19.68
N TRP A 203 19.29 2.22 18.99
CA TRP A 203 19.37 1.63 17.64
C TRP A 203 18.93 2.58 16.52
N GLY A 204 18.19 3.64 16.84
CA GLY A 204 17.56 4.51 15.85
C GLY A 204 16.32 3.89 15.18
N THR A 205 15.85 2.73 15.66
CA THR A 205 14.77 1.93 15.09
C THR A 205 13.67 1.64 16.12
N GLY A 206 12.48 1.26 15.64
CA GLY A 206 11.29 1.02 16.48
C GLY A 206 10.17 2.04 16.32
N ALA A 207 10.34 3.07 15.49
CA ALA A 207 9.33 4.13 15.31
C ALA A 207 9.06 4.42 13.83
N ILE A 208 7.82 4.83 13.53
CA ILE A 208 7.41 5.33 12.21
C ILE A 208 7.16 6.83 12.31
N ASN A 209 7.73 7.60 11.38
CA ASN A 209 7.44 9.03 11.28
C ASN A 209 6.12 9.27 10.54
N VAL A 210 5.03 9.14 11.28
CA VAL A 210 3.65 9.28 10.79
C VAL A 210 3.37 10.67 10.21
N ASP A 211 3.98 11.73 10.76
CA ASP A 211 3.86 13.10 10.26
C ASP A 211 4.53 13.31 8.89
N LYS A 212 5.66 12.64 8.63
CA LYS A 212 6.33 12.70 7.31
C LYS A 212 5.59 11.90 6.23
N SER A 213 4.66 11.04 6.62
CA SER A 213 3.87 10.17 5.75
C SER A 213 2.44 10.67 5.51
N ARG A 214 2.11 11.90 5.95
CA ARG A 214 0.77 12.49 5.76
C ARG A 214 0.38 12.59 4.29
N ILE A 215 -0.87 12.30 3.97
CA ILE A 215 -1.44 12.53 2.64
C ILE A 215 -1.79 14.02 2.53
N PRO A 216 -1.25 14.75 1.53
CA PRO A 216 -1.48 16.19 1.42
C PRO A 216 -2.97 16.50 1.16
N LEU A 217 -3.40 17.67 1.62
CA LEU A 217 -4.71 18.22 1.30
C LEU A 217 -4.66 18.85 -0.10
N ILE A 218 -5.75 18.72 -0.85
CA ILE A 218 -5.84 19.24 -2.22
C ILE A 218 -5.85 20.79 -2.21
N ASN A 219 -6.38 21.42 -1.16
CA ASN A 219 -6.51 22.89 -1.05
C ASN A 219 -6.26 23.41 0.38
N PRO A 220 -4.99 23.61 0.79
CA PRO A 220 -4.64 23.99 2.16
C PRO A 220 -5.25 25.33 2.63
N GLU A 221 -5.50 26.28 1.71
CA GLU A 221 -6.03 27.62 2.02
C GLU A 221 -7.54 27.64 2.33
N HIS A 222 -8.30 26.65 1.86
CA HIS A 222 -9.75 26.56 2.12
C HIS A 222 -10.07 26.09 3.56
N HIS A 223 -9.05 25.84 4.39
CA HIS A 223 -9.19 25.31 5.75
C HIS A 223 -9.23 26.39 6.83
N LYS A 224 -9.33 27.67 6.49
CA LYS A 224 -9.61 28.73 7.47
C LYS A 224 -11.13 28.88 7.62
N THR A 225 -11.79 27.94 8.31
CA THR A 225 -13.19 28.18 8.74
C THR A 225 -13.20 28.63 10.18
N GLN A 226 -13.75 29.83 10.42
CA GLN A 226 -14.07 30.36 11.73
C GLN A 226 -15.07 29.42 12.43
N GLY A 227 -14.62 28.70 13.43
CA GLY A 227 -15.47 28.04 14.40
C GLY A 227 -14.92 28.38 15.78
N LYS A 228 -15.75 28.93 16.67
CA LYS A 228 -15.42 29.13 18.08
C LYS A 228 -15.22 27.75 18.70
N SER A 229 -14.06 27.47 19.30
CA SER A 229 -13.85 26.19 19.99
C SER A 229 -14.27 26.28 21.46
N GLY A 230 -15.11 25.35 21.90
CA GLY A 230 -15.03 24.80 23.24
C GLY A 230 -13.93 23.72 23.29
N LEU A 231 -12.93 23.93 24.13
CA LEU A 231 -11.97 22.98 24.72
C LEU A 231 -11.15 22.07 23.78
N GLY A 232 -9.83 22.27 23.80
CA GLY A 232 -8.85 21.51 23.02
C GLY A 232 -8.71 20.05 23.46
N ASN A 233 -8.69 19.14 22.46
CA ASN A 233 -8.36 17.73 22.65
C ASN A 233 -6.86 17.54 22.99
N ASN A 234 -6.57 17.47 24.28
CA ASN A 234 -5.25 17.10 24.81
C ASN A 234 -5.06 15.58 24.84
N VAL A 235 -4.72 14.98 23.69
CA VAL A 235 -4.38 13.53 23.62
C VAL A 235 -2.87 13.28 23.78
N TYR A 236 -2.04 14.33 23.80
CA TYR A 236 -0.62 14.22 24.16
C TYR A 236 -0.24 15.40 25.04
N GLY A 237 0.13 15.12 26.29
CA GLY A 237 0.19 16.09 27.37
C GLY A 237 0.90 17.40 27.05
N GLN A 238 0.15 18.49 27.25
CA GLN A 238 0.69 19.80 27.62
C GLN A 238 -0.40 20.53 28.42
N TYR A 239 -0.19 20.65 29.73
CA TYR A 239 -0.91 21.62 30.56
C TYR A 239 -0.48 23.02 30.10
N ARG A 240 -1.37 23.75 29.45
CA ARG A 240 -1.31 25.21 29.39
C ARG A 240 -2.65 25.76 29.84
N ASN A 241 -2.60 26.43 30.98
CA ASN A 241 -3.74 26.99 31.72
C ASN A 241 -3.89 28.50 31.45
N ASP A 242 -3.51 28.95 30.26
CA ASP A 242 -3.42 30.38 29.96
C ASP A 242 -4.32 30.74 28.78
N LEU A 243 -5.40 31.46 29.13
CA LEU A 243 -6.11 32.44 28.32
C LEU A 243 -6.82 31.91 27.06
N VAL A 244 -8.15 31.80 27.20
CA VAL A 244 -9.09 31.73 26.07
C VAL A 244 -9.02 33.06 25.33
N ASP A 245 -8.22 33.13 24.27
CA ASP A 245 -8.27 34.23 23.31
C ASP A 245 -9.52 34.07 22.42
N GLU A 246 -10.25 35.17 22.21
CA GLU A 246 -11.47 35.25 21.37
C GLU A 246 -11.22 34.88 19.89
N SER A 247 -9.97 34.61 19.52
CA SER A 247 -9.51 34.29 18.17
C SER A 247 -9.34 32.79 17.89
N SER A 248 -9.95 31.89 18.67
CA SER A 248 -9.79 30.42 18.56
C SER A 248 -10.41 29.83 17.29
N VAL A 249 -9.87 30.19 16.13
CA VAL A 249 -10.14 29.56 14.84
C VAL A 249 -9.68 28.10 14.93
N LEU A 250 -10.60 27.15 14.73
CA LEU A 250 -10.26 25.75 14.45
C LEU A 250 -9.26 25.67 13.29
N ARG A 251 -7.97 25.62 13.62
CA ARG A 251 -6.91 25.41 12.64
C ARG A 251 -6.86 23.92 12.35
N TYR A 252 -7.35 23.50 11.18
CA TYR A 252 -7.06 22.14 10.71
C TYR A 252 -5.55 21.92 10.66
N ASN A 253 -5.13 20.70 10.95
CA ASN A 253 -3.74 20.33 10.83
C ASN A 253 -3.29 20.47 9.36
N THR A 254 -2.54 21.53 9.08
CA THR A 254 -2.04 21.86 7.74
C THR A 254 -1.03 20.85 7.21
N LYS A 255 -0.56 19.91 8.06
CA LYS A 255 0.38 18.85 7.67
C LYS A 255 -0.26 17.79 6.75
N GLY A 256 -1.59 17.70 6.69
CA GLY A 256 -2.31 16.72 5.87
C GLY A 256 -3.04 15.64 6.68
N ARG A 257 -3.57 14.65 5.98
CA ARG A 257 -4.30 13.50 6.57
C ARG A 257 -3.35 12.46 7.11
N PHE A 258 -3.78 11.74 8.14
CA PHE A 258 -3.07 10.55 8.60
C PHE A 258 -2.90 9.53 7.47
N PRO A 259 -1.72 8.89 7.35
CA PRO A 259 -1.56 7.76 6.45
C PRO A 259 -2.47 6.62 6.92
N ALA A 260 -3.16 6.00 5.98
CA ALA A 260 -3.96 4.82 6.23
C ALA A 260 -3.17 3.54 5.91
N ASN A 261 -3.62 2.41 6.45
CA ASN A 261 -3.20 1.08 6.01
C ASN A 261 -3.88 0.64 4.70
N LEU A 262 -4.37 1.60 3.91
CA LEU A 262 -4.93 1.42 2.58
C LEU A 262 -4.27 2.43 1.65
N LEU A 263 -3.65 1.92 0.59
CA LEU A 263 -3.07 2.70 -0.50
C LEU A 263 -3.96 2.53 -1.73
N VAL A 264 -4.32 3.65 -2.36
CA VAL A 264 -5.11 3.69 -3.59
C VAL A 264 -4.26 4.33 -4.68
N SER A 265 -3.97 3.56 -5.73
CA SER A 265 -3.33 4.06 -6.95
C SER A 265 -4.35 4.41 -8.02
N ASP A 266 -3.99 5.34 -8.90
CA ASP A 266 -4.71 5.69 -10.12
C ASP A 266 -6.19 6.03 -9.88
N ASN A 267 -6.51 6.57 -8.69
CA ASN A 267 -7.87 6.91 -8.25
C ASN A 267 -8.90 5.78 -8.42
N VAL A 268 -8.53 4.51 -8.19
CA VAL A 268 -9.42 3.37 -8.49
C VAL A 268 -10.71 3.29 -7.67
N LEU A 269 -10.81 4.05 -6.57
CA LEU A 269 -12.05 4.20 -5.79
C LEU A 269 -12.84 5.46 -6.16
N ASP A 270 -12.53 6.09 -7.30
CA ASP A 270 -13.26 7.25 -7.77
C ASP A 270 -14.62 6.85 -8.34
N THR A 271 -15.67 7.40 -7.74
CA THR A 271 -17.06 7.16 -8.13
C THR A 271 -17.54 8.14 -9.21
N GLY A 272 -16.67 9.00 -9.73
CA GLY A 272 -17.03 10.09 -10.65
C GLY A 272 -17.85 11.21 -10.01
N LYS A 273 -17.97 11.20 -8.67
CA LYS A 273 -18.71 12.20 -7.89
C LYS A 273 -17.76 12.92 -6.95
N ILE A 274 -17.91 14.24 -6.88
CA ILE A 274 -17.18 15.05 -5.92
C ILE A 274 -17.98 15.04 -4.61
N HIS A 275 -17.36 14.47 -3.58
CA HIS A 275 -17.93 14.44 -2.24
C HIS A 275 -17.24 15.51 -1.41
N LYS A 276 -18.03 16.41 -0.79
CA LYS A 276 -17.51 17.28 0.28
C LYS A 276 -17.32 16.43 1.54
N SER A 277 -16.25 16.68 2.27
CA SER A 277 -16.04 16.02 3.56
C SER A 277 -17.21 16.37 4.49
N GLY A 278 -17.85 15.35 5.09
CA GLY A 278 -19.11 15.49 5.81
C GLY A 278 -18.96 16.29 7.12
N LYS A 279 -20.07 16.75 7.67
CA LYS A 279 -20.12 17.18 9.09
C LYS A 279 -20.32 15.91 9.91
N ILE A 280 -19.45 15.63 10.88
CA ILE A 280 -19.72 14.54 11.82
C ILE A 280 -20.67 15.12 12.86
N GLU A 281 -21.89 14.61 12.90
CA GLU A 281 -22.80 14.85 14.01
C GLU A 281 -22.24 14.07 15.22
N PRO A 282 -22.19 14.66 16.43
CA PRO A 282 -21.72 13.96 17.61
C PRO A 282 -22.49 12.66 17.82
N HIS A 283 -21.78 11.54 18.02
CA HIS A 283 -22.39 10.24 18.31
C HIS A 283 -23.13 10.21 19.66
N HIS A 284 -22.94 11.22 20.51
CA HIS A 284 -23.65 11.43 21.76
C HIS A 284 -24.36 12.78 21.75
N ILE A 285 -25.69 12.76 21.58
CA ILE A 285 -26.53 13.91 21.93
C ILE A 285 -26.68 13.88 23.45
N VAL A 286 -25.82 14.60 24.16
CA VAL A 286 -26.05 14.86 25.58
C VAL A 286 -27.17 15.89 25.64
N LYS A 287 -28.31 15.53 26.26
CA LYS A 287 -29.38 16.50 26.55
C LYS A 287 -28.82 17.55 27.51
N GLU A 288 -29.16 18.82 27.29
CA GLU A 288 -28.61 20.00 28.01
C GLU A 288 -28.66 19.94 29.55
N ASP A 289 -29.39 18.99 30.14
CA ASP A 289 -29.64 18.89 31.58
C ASP A 289 -29.16 17.60 32.27
N SER A 290 -28.37 16.73 31.62
CA SER A 290 -27.85 15.54 32.31
C SER A 290 -26.54 15.81 33.06
N GLU A 291 -26.57 15.76 34.40
CA GLU A 291 -25.36 15.66 35.23
C GLU A 291 -24.69 14.29 34.98
N GLY A 292 -23.63 14.28 34.17
CA GLY A 292 -22.84 13.08 33.88
C GLY A 292 -21.39 13.22 34.34
N TYR A 293 -20.82 12.15 34.89
CA TYR A 293 -19.38 12.04 35.12
C TYR A 293 -18.68 11.75 33.80
N SER A 294 -17.62 12.50 33.44
CA SER A 294 -16.79 12.14 32.30
C SER A 294 -15.98 10.89 32.63
N VAL A 295 -15.75 10.01 31.64
CA VAL A 295 -15.02 8.75 31.81
C VAL A 295 -13.50 8.97 31.99
N GLN A 296 -13.04 10.22 32.02
CA GLN A 296 -11.62 10.57 31.93
C GLN A 296 -11.06 11.38 33.09
N ASP A 297 -11.87 11.89 34.03
CA ASP A 297 -11.37 12.66 35.17
C ASP A 297 -12.09 12.29 36.47
N VAL A 298 -11.35 11.69 37.42
CA VAL A 298 -11.86 11.09 38.68
C VAL A 298 -12.27 12.14 39.74
N TYR A 299 -12.24 13.45 39.45
CA TYR A 299 -12.58 14.48 40.44
C TYR A 299 -13.34 15.67 39.84
N GLY A 300 -14.68 15.67 39.95
CA GLY A 300 -15.51 16.87 39.84
C GLY A 300 -16.73 16.75 38.93
N LYS A 301 -17.88 17.24 39.40
CA LYS A 301 -19.10 17.43 38.59
C LYS A 301 -18.97 18.73 37.80
N TYR A 302 -19.14 18.67 36.48
CA TYR A 302 -19.27 19.85 35.62
C TYR A 302 -20.48 19.71 34.69
N LYS A 303 -21.10 20.85 34.32
CA LYS A 303 -22.13 20.93 33.28
C LYS A 303 -21.48 20.55 31.94
N GLN A 304 -21.90 19.44 31.33
CA GLN A 304 -21.43 19.06 30.00
C GLN A 304 -21.95 20.05 28.97
N LEU A 305 -21.05 20.82 28.34
CA LEU A 305 -21.36 21.60 27.14
C LEU A 305 -21.65 20.63 26.00
N SER A 306 -22.66 20.95 25.19
CA SER A 306 -23.02 20.20 23.99
C SER A 306 -21.78 20.02 23.10
N ALA A 307 -21.55 18.80 22.61
CA ALA A 307 -20.46 18.54 21.70
C ALA A 307 -20.71 19.32 20.39
N ASP A 308 -19.89 20.33 20.12
CA ASP A 308 -19.99 21.11 18.88
C ASP A 308 -19.86 20.21 17.66
N LYS A 309 -20.61 20.52 16.59
CA LYS A 309 -20.52 19.82 15.31
C LYS A 309 -19.10 19.91 14.77
N HIS A 310 -18.38 18.79 14.74
CA HIS A 310 -17.06 18.74 14.15
C HIS A 310 -17.17 18.78 12.62
N ILE A 311 -16.70 19.88 12.03
CA ILE A 311 -16.43 19.94 10.60
C ILE A 311 -15.19 19.07 10.37
N THR A 312 -15.29 18.07 9.48
CA THR A 312 -14.15 17.22 9.09
C THR A 312 -13.15 17.99 8.22
N TYR A 313 -12.17 17.34 7.60
CA TYR A 313 -11.04 17.91 6.81
C TYR A 313 -11.33 19.06 5.81
N GLY A 314 -12.59 19.44 5.57
CA GLY A 314 -12.96 20.69 4.90
C GLY A 314 -12.68 20.73 3.40
N ASP A 315 -12.20 19.63 2.82
CA ASP A 315 -11.94 19.50 1.39
C ASP A 315 -13.02 18.68 0.66
N SER A 316 -12.91 18.66 -0.66
CA SER A 316 -13.81 17.91 -1.54
C SER A 316 -13.02 17.14 -2.58
N GLY A 317 -13.59 16.04 -3.08
CA GLY A 317 -13.00 15.23 -4.13
C GLY A 317 -13.59 13.82 -4.14
N SER A 318 -13.00 12.92 -4.92
CA SER A 318 -13.39 11.50 -4.89
C SER A 318 -12.95 10.84 -3.59
N PHE A 319 -13.47 9.64 -3.30
CA PHE A 319 -13.08 8.89 -2.09
C PHE A 319 -11.61 8.45 -2.09
N SER A 320 -11.00 8.31 -3.27
CA SER A 320 -9.57 8.02 -3.38
C SER A 320 -8.69 9.05 -2.65
N ARG A 321 -9.15 10.30 -2.46
CA ARG A 321 -8.38 11.37 -1.79
C ARG A 321 -7.94 11.03 -0.35
N PHE A 322 -8.66 10.15 0.33
CA PHE A 322 -8.34 9.75 1.70
C PHE A 322 -7.16 8.77 1.77
N PHE A 323 -6.88 8.07 0.67
CA PHE A 323 -5.94 6.95 0.59
C PHE A 323 -4.93 7.10 -0.55
N SER A 324 -4.89 8.30 -1.17
CA SER A 324 -4.25 8.51 -2.47
C SER A 324 -2.73 8.42 -2.35
N LEU A 325 -2.18 7.33 -2.86
CA LEU A 325 -0.74 7.17 -3.04
C LEU A 325 -0.21 8.20 -4.03
N ASP A 326 -0.99 8.52 -5.07
CA ASP A 326 -0.63 9.49 -6.10
C ASP A 326 -0.48 10.90 -5.53
N ALA A 327 -1.41 11.34 -4.69
CA ALA A 327 -1.34 12.65 -4.05
C ALA A 327 -0.10 12.78 -3.15
N TRP A 328 0.18 11.73 -2.36
CA TRP A 328 1.41 11.66 -1.57
C TRP A 328 2.64 11.75 -2.47
N TRP A 329 2.71 10.92 -3.52
CA TRP A 329 3.85 10.88 -4.43
C TRP A 329 4.09 12.23 -5.13
N LEU A 330 3.04 12.84 -5.69
CA LEU A 330 3.11 14.14 -6.37
C LEU A 330 3.59 15.27 -5.45
N ASN A 331 3.30 15.19 -4.14
CA ASN A 331 3.85 16.13 -3.17
C ASN A 331 5.32 15.83 -2.84
N ARG A 332 5.69 14.55 -2.72
CA ARG A 332 7.05 14.12 -2.34
C ARG A 332 8.06 14.33 -3.46
N ILE A 333 7.73 14.00 -4.71
CA ILE A 333 8.65 14.12 -5.84
C ILE A 333 9.13 15.56 -6.02
N LYS A 334 8.25 16.56 -5.81
CA LYS A 334 8.58 18.00 -5.89
C LYS A 334 9.64 18.44 -4.87
N LYS A 335 9.81 17.68 -3.77
CA LYS A 335 10.77 17.96 -2.69
C LYS A 335 12.12 17.25 -2.90
N LEU A 336 12.22 16.36 -3.89
CA LEU A 336 13.47 15.68 -4.21
C LEU A 336 14.38 16.59 -5.07
N PRO A 337 15.71 16.39 -5.07
CA PRO A 337 16.62 17.09 -5.99
C PRO A 337 16.22 16.89 -7.46
N ARG A 338 16.39 17.91 -8.32
CA ARG A 338 15.95 17.88 -9.72
C ARG A 338 16.46 16.65 -10.51
N ASP A 339 17.70 16.24 -10.26
CA ASP A 339 18.29 15.08 -10.95
C ASP A 339 17.65 13.76 -10.53
N ILE A 340 17.22 13.67 -9.26
CA ILE A 340 16.46 12.54 -8.74
C ILE A 340 15.03 12.54 -9.27
N GLN A 341 14.40 13.72 -9.44
CA GLN A 341 13.06 13.80 -10.03
C GLN A 341 13.00 13.25 -11.46
N LYS A 342 14.09 13.35 -12.23
CA LYS A 342 14.18 12.82 -13.60
C LYS A 342 14.34 11.30 -13.66
N THR A 343 14.89 10.68 -12.61
CA THR A 343 15.17 9.25 -12.57
C THR A 343 14.12 8.49 -11.77
N PHE A 344 13.62 9.02 -10.65
CA PHE A 344 12.58 8.37 -9.85
C PHE A 344 11.21 8.27 -10.55
N PRO A 345 10.40 7.22 -10.28
CA PRO A 345 10.69 6.09 -9.38
C PRO A 345 11.61 5.02 -9.98
N PHE A 346 12.18 5.26 -11.16
CA PHE A 346 12.93 4.27 -11.92
C PHE A 346 14.44 4.44 -11.75
N LEU A 347 15.03 3.53 -10.98
CA LEU A 347 16.21 2.90 -11.54
C LEU A 347 15.71 2.18 -12.80
N ILE A 348 15.99 2.69 -13.99
CA ILE A 348 15.64 1.98 -15.23
C ILE A 348 16.52 0.73 -15.26
N VAL A 349 15.99 -0.38 -14.75
CA VAL A 349 16.53 -1.71 -15.00
C VAL A 349 15.81 -2.20 -16.25
N PRO A 350 16.41 -2.05 -17.45
CA PRO A 350 15.81 -2.61 -18.65
C PRO A 350 15.58 -4.10 -18.42
N LYS A 351 14.46 -4.65 -18.95
CA LYS A 351 14.28 -6.10 -18.96
C LYS A 351 15.54 -6.72 -19.55
N ALA A 352 16.08 -7.74 -18.87
CA ALA A 352 17.19 -8.52 -19.38
C ALA A 352 16.94 -8.84 -20.86
N SER A 353 17.87 -8.38 -21.70
CA SER A 353 17.92 -8.67 -23.11
C SER A 353 17.88 -10.18 -23.34
N LYS A 354 17.65 -10.62 -24.58
CA LYS A 354 17.69 -12.06 -24.89
C LYS A 354 19.04 -12.67 -24.48
N SER A 355 20.15 -11.98 -24.74
CA SER A 355 21.49 -12.46 -24.39
C SER A 355 21.72 -12.51 -22.87
N GLU A 356 21.17 -11.58 -22.10
CA GLU A 356 21.26 -11.63 -20.63
C GLU A 356 20.42 -12.78 -20.05
N ARG A 357 19.22 -13.00 -20.59
CA ARG A 357 18.38 -14.14 -20.20
C ARG A 357 19.00 -15.49 -20.55
N ASP A 358 19.65 -15.58 -21.71
CA ASP A 358 20.36 -16.78 -22.15
C ASP A 358 21.61 -17.04 -21.27
N LYS A 359 22.13 -16.01 -20.59
CA LYS A 359 23.19 -16.09 -19.57
C LYS A 359 22.66 -16.35 -18.15
N GLY A 360 21.35 -16.53 -17.98
CA GLY A 360 20.73 -16.88 -16.70
C GLY A 360 20.28 -15.71 -15.84
N LEU A 361 20.17 -14.49 -16.40
CA LEU A 361 19.56 -13.33 -15.73
C LEU A 361 18.03 -13.26 -15.89
#